data_AF-A0A0C2W6M1-F1
#
_entry.id   AF-A0A0C2W6M1-F1
#
_cell.length_a   1.000
_cell.length_b   1.000
_cell.length_c   1.000
_cell.angle_alpha   90.00
_cell.angle_beta   90.00
_cell.angle_gamma   90.00
#
_symmetry.space_group_name_H-M   'P 1'
#
loop_
_entity.id
_entity.type
_entity.pdbx_description
1 polymer ?
#
loop_
_entity_poly.entity_id
_entity_poly.type
_entity_poly.pdbx_seq_one_letter_code
_entity_poly.pdbx_strand_id
1 'polypeptide(L)'
;AAYDGSGGWFKIYQVTAVTNGGTSITWPTDNATQFTFKIPSSISAGNYLLRIEHIALHSASSTAGAQVNLDRCAQLTVTGGGSASPATVSIPGIYSATDPGILINIYWPIVSTYLAFIHFTEEAASYSAHNL
;
A
#
# COMPACT_ATOMS: atom_id res chain seq x y z
N ALA A 1 -6.12 7.36 21.38
CA ALA A 1 -4.79 7.05 20.80
C ALA A 1 -4.29 8.28 20.06
N ALA A 2 -3.00 8.60 20.13
CA ALA A 2 -2.41 9.88 19.67
C ALA A 2 -1.42 9.73 18.49
N TYR A 3 -1.37 8.57 17.83
CA TYR A 3 -0.42 8.31 16.75
C TYR A 3 -0.92 8.90 15.42
N ASP A 4 -0.04 9.64 14.74
CA ASP A 4 -0.33 10.45 13.54
C ASP A 4 0.13 9.81 12.22
N GLY A 5 0.75 8.62 12.29
CA GLY A 5 1.26 7.90 11.12
C GLY A 5 2.68 8.28 10.69
N SER A 6 3.43 9.04 11.49
CA SER A 6 4.80 9.45 11.17
C SER A 6 5.86 8.33 11.26
N GLY A 7 5.52 7.14 11.77
CA GLY A 7 6.43 6.00 11.90
C GLY A 7 6.60 5.15 10.62
N GLY A 8 7.12 3.93 10.79
CA GLY A 8 7.49 3.05 9.69
C GLY A 8 6.32 2.26 9.09
N TRP A 9 6.36 2.08 7.76
CA TRP A 9 5.33 1.41 6.97
C TRP A 9 5.86 0.12 6.28
N PHE A 10 5.22 -1.07 6.39
CA PHE A 10 5.60 -2.26 5.59
C PHE A 10 4.55 -2.59 4.52
N LYS A 11 4.46 -3.78 3.90
CA LYS A 11 3.37 -4.13 2.94
C LYS A 11 2.80 -5.49 3.30
N ILE A 12 1.47 -5.64 3.28
CA ILE A 12 0.80 -6.95 3.50
C ILE A 12 -0.01 -7.44 2.31
N TYR A 13 -0.43 -6.55 1.42
CA TYR A 13 -1.30 -6.89 0.30
C TYR A 13 -1.12 -5.92 -0.87
N GLN A 14 -1.25 -6.43 -2.09
CA GLN A 14 -1.31 -5.62 -3.30
C GLN A 14 -2.14 -6.33 -4.37
N VAL A 15 -2.91 -5.54 -5.12
CA VAL A 15 -3.53 -5.98 -6.37
C VAL A 15 -2.80 -5.28 -7.51
N THR A 16 -2.37 -6.06 -8.49
CA THR A 16 -1.66 -5.55 -9.67
C THR A 16 -2.55 -5.65 -10.90
N ALA A 17 -2.27 -4.82 -11.91
CA ALA A 17 -2.84 -5.01 -13.24
C ALA A 17 -2.43 -6.37 -13.81
N VAL A 18 -3.31 -6.94 -14.62
CA VAL A 18 -3.03 -8.13 -15.43
C VAL A 18 -2.68 -7.66 -16.83
N THR A 19 -1.46 -7.97 -17.28
CA THR A 19 -0.95 -7.60 -18.61
C THR A 19 -0.81 -8.83 -19.49
N ASN A 20 -1.19 -8.73 -20.76
CA ASN A 20 -1.01 -9.80 -21.77
C ASN A 20 0.10 -9.46 -22.75
N GLY A 21 1.34 -9.31 -22.25
CA GLY A 21 2.53 -9.08 -23.07
C GLY A 21 2.47 -7.82 -23.96
N GLY A 22 1.69 -6.81 -23.57
CA GLY A 22 1.52 -5.56 -24.34
C GLY A 22 0.33 -5.59 -25.31
N THR A 23 -0.51 -6.63 -25.24
CA THR A 23 -1.75 -6.71 -26.04
C THR A 23 -2.95 -6.12 -25.28
N SER A 24 -2.98 -6.32 -23.96
CA SER A 24 -4.03 -5.78 -23.10
C SER A 24 -3.51 -5.55 -21.68
N ILE A 25 -4.17 -4.63 -20.98
CA ILE A 25 -4.02 -4.39 -19.54
C ILE A 25 -5.42 -4.33 -18.93
N THR A 26 -5.64 -5.08 -17.84
CA THR A 26 -6.90 -5.05 -17.08
C THR A 26 -6.61 -4.87 -15.60
N TRP A 27 -7.56 -4.24 -14.90
CA TRP A 27 -7.45 -3.96 -13.48
C TRP A 27 -8.46 -4.84 -12.73
N PRO A 28 -8.02 -5.79 -11.88
CA PRO A 28 -8.96 -6.59 -11.09
C PRO A 28 -9.83 -5.75 -10.13
N THR A 29 -9.42 -4.51 -9.87
CA THR A 29 -10.14 -3.53 -9.06
C THR A 29 -11.13 -2.68 -9.85
N ASP A 30 -11.25 -2.86 -11.18
CA ASP A 30 -12.19 -2.09 -11.98
C ASP A 30 -13.63 -2.35 -11.52
N ASN A 31 -14.36 -1.28 -11.18
CA ASN A 31 -15.69 -1.31 -10.56
C ASN A 31 -15.81 -2.14 -9.26
N ALA A 32 -14.69 -2.48 -8.62
CA ALA A 32 -14.72 -3.20 -7.35
C ALA A 32 -15.22 -2.30 -6.22
N THR A 33 -16.23 -2.75 -5.49
CA THR A 33 -16.77 -2.05 -4.31
C THR A 33 -16.25 -2.61 -2.99
N GLN A 34 -15.57 -3.76 -3.05
CA GLN A 34 -15.00 -4.46 -1.91
C GLN A 34 -13.71 -5.15 -2.30
N PHE A 35 -12.81 -5.33 -1.33
CA PHE A 35 -11.64 -6.18 -1.46
C PHE A 35 -11.40 -6.90 -0.12
N THR A 36 -10.81 -8.09 -0.20
CA THR A 36 -10.53 -8.93 0.97
C THR A 36 -9.06 -9.29 0.97
N PHE A 37 -8.43 -9.11 2.12
CA PHE A 37 -7.04 -9.49 2.35
C PHE A 37 -6.93 -10.12 3.74
N LYS A 38 -5.82 -10.83 3.98
CA LYS A 38 -5.54 -11.44 5.28
C LYS A 38 -4.47 -10.62 5.99
N ILE A 39 -4.66 -10.40 7.29
CA ILE A 39 -3.58 -9.93 8.16
C ILE A 39 -2.58 -11.10 8.32
N PRO A 40 -1.29 -10.91 8.04
CA PRO A 40 -0.30 -11.97 8.20
C PRO A 40 -0.26 -12.42 9.67
N SER A 41 -0.34 -13.72 9.93
CA SER A 41 -0.29 -14.25 11.31
C SER A 41 1.11 -14.20 11.92
N SER A 42 2.14 -13.92 11.12
CA SER A 42 3.54 -13.89 11.57
C SER A 42 3.96 -12.58 12.22
N ILE A 43 3.22 -11.48 12.02
CA ILE A 43 3.53 -10.17 12.64
C ILE A 43 3.18 -10.20 14.12
N SER A 44 3.77 -9.30 14.90
CA SER A 44 3.49 -9.15 16.34
C SER A 44 2.00 -9.04 16.64
N ALA A 45 1.60 -9.44 17.85
CA ALA A 45 0.35 -8.92 18.40
C ALA A 45 0.57 -7.45 18.80
N GLY A 46 -0.43 -6.59 18.60
CA GLY A 46 -0.28 -5.15 18.85
C GLY A 46 -1.37 -4.30 18.22
N ASN A 47 -1.21 -2.97 18.31
CA ASN A 47 -2.11 -2.01 17.68
C ASN A 47 -1.49 -1.50 16.37
N TYR A 48 -2.27 -1.50 15.30
CA TYR A 48 -1.81 -1.22 13.93
C TYR A 48 -2.67 -0.13 13.30
N LEU A 49 -2.06 0.73 12.49
CA LEU A 49 -2.78 1.53 11.49
C LEU A 49 -2.81 0.76 10.16
N LEU A 50 -4.01 0.62 9.61
CA LEU A 50 -4.23 0.12 8.26
C LEU A 50 -4.47 1.32 7.34
N ARG A 51 -3.65 1.48 6.31
CA ARG A 51 -3.75 2.54 5.30
C ARG A 51 -4.05 1.94 3.93
N ILE A 52 -5.28 2.11 3.46
CA ILE A 52 -5.75 1.59 2.19
C ILE A 52 -5.59 2.69 1.14
N GLU A 53 -4.89 2.38 0.06
CA GLU A 53 -4.68 3.29 -1.06
C GLU A 53 -5.14 2.70 -2.38
N HIS A 54 -5.53 3.58 -3.28
CA HIS A 54 -5.75 3.31 -4.69
C HIS A 54 -4.98 4.33 -5.54
N ILE A 55 -4.24 3.85 -6.54
CA ILE A 55 -3.50 4.70 -7.47
C ILE A 55 -4.23 4.70 -8.81
N ALA A 56 -4.89 5.81 -9.14
CA ALA A 56 -5.54 5.97 -10.43
C ALA A 56 -4.52 6.45 -11.48
N LEU A 57 -4.42 5.70 -12.58
CA LEU A 57 -3.36 5.87 -13.60
C LEU A 57 -3.87 6.38 -14.95
N HIS A 58 -5.14 6.78 -15.04
CA HIS A 58 -5.76 7.25 -16.29
C HIS A 58 -5.09 8.51 -16.87
N SER A 59 -4.33 9.26 -16.07
CA SER A 59 -3.55 10.43 -16.54
C SER A 59 -2.03 10.27 -16.35
N ALA A 60 -1.57 9.07 -15.97
CA ALA A 60 -0.19 8.80 -15.54
C ALA A 60 0.87 8.83 -16.66
N SER A 61 0.49 9.11 -17.91
CA SER A 61 1.45 9.30 -19.01
C SER A 61 2.26 10.60 -18.89
N SER A 62 1.87 11.48 -17.96
CA SER A 62 2.55 12.72 -17.62
C SER A 62 3.03 12.71 -16.18
N THR A 63 4.13 13.40 -15.89
CA THR A 63 4.62 13.58 -14.53
C THR A 63 3.53 14.22 -13.66
N ALA A 64 3.34 13.68 -12.45
CA ALA A 64 2.25 14.04 -11.53
C ALA A 64 0.82 13.72 -12.02
N GLY A 65 0.68 12.94 -13.10
CA GLY A 65 -0.63 12.50 -13.60
C GLY A 65 -1.22 11.30 -12.87
N ALA A 66 -0.40 10.52 -12.15
CA ALA A 66 -0.89 9.47 -11.26
C ALA A 66 -1.50 10.06 -9.98
N GLN A 67 -2.65 9.55 -9.59
CA GLN A 67 -3.39 10.02 -8.41
C GLN A 67 -3.32 8.96 -7.32
N VAL A 68 -2.45 9.18 -6.33
CA VAL A 68 -2.37 8.33 -5.14
C VAL A 68 -3.45 8.78 -4.16
N ASN A 69 -4.55 8.03 -4.10
CA ASN A 69 -5.68 8.32 -3.24
C ASN A 69 -5.58 7.49 -1.96
N LEU A 70 -5.63 8.18 -0.82
CA LEU A 70 -5.84 7.55 0.47
C LEU A 70 -7.34 7.29 0.62
N ASP A 71 -7.77 6.06 0.35
CA ASP A 71 -9.18 5.72 0.42
C ASP A 71 -9.64 5.63 1.87
N ARG A 72 -8.91 4.90 2.72
CA ARG A 72 -9.33 4.65 4.11
C ARG A 72 -8.13 4.48 5.04
N CYS A 73 -8.32 4.90 6.28
CA CYS A 73 -7.48 4.50 7.41
C CYS A 73 -8.34 3.76 8.44
N ALA A 74 -7.81 2.70 9.03
CA ALA A 74 -8.44 1.99 10.14
C ALA A 74 -7.44 1.70 11.26
N GLN A 75 -7.91 1.62 12.49
CA GLN A 75 -7.12 1.15 13.63
C GLN A 75 -7.50 -0.29 13.93
N LEU A 76 -6.51 -1.16 14.03
CA LEU A 76 -6.70 -2.58 14.27
C LEU A 76 -5.92 -3.02 15.51
N THR A 77 -6.47 -3.98 16.25
CA THR A 77 -5.73 -4.71 17.28
C THR A 77 -5.52 -6.14 16.78
N VAL A 78 -4.27 -6.49 16.51
CA VAL A 78 -3.86 -7.84 16.09
C VAL A 78 -3.61 -8.68 17.34
N THR A 79 -4.23 -9.85 17.39
CA THR A 79 -4.06 -10.84 18.46
C THR A 79 -3.51 -12.15 17.90
N GLY A 80 -2.84 -12.96 18.73
CA GLY A 80 -2.34 -14.28 18.33
C GLY A 80 -1.22 -14.26 17.27
N GLY A 81 -0.38 -13.23 17.26
CA GLY A 81 0.68 -13.00 16.27
C GLY A 81 1.94 -13.86 16.44
N GLY A 82 2.97 -13.52 15.66
CA GLY A 82 4.31 -14.11 15.69
C GLY A 82 5.39 -13.11 16.10
N SER A 83 6.62 -13.31 15.60
CA SER A 83 7.80 -12.49 15.92
C SER A 83 8.44 -11.85 14.68
N ALA A 84 7.75 -11.87 13.52
CA ALA A 84 8.27 -11.25 12.32
C ALA A 84 8.29 -9.72 12.47
N SER A 85 9.43 -9.12 12.12
CA SER A 85 9.60 -7.66 12.07
C SER A 85 9.99 -7.29 10.63
N PRO A 86 9.00 -6.99 9.75
CA PRO A 86 9.27 -6.61 8.37
C PRO A 86 10.04 -5.28 8.30
N ALA A 87 10.87 -5.12 7.27
CA ALA A 87 11.49 -3.84 6.97
C ALA A 87 10.42 -2.78 6.66
N THR A 88 10.64 -1.56 7.15
CA THR A 88 9.69 -0.46 7.04
C THR A 88 10.21 0.68 6.15
N VAL A 89 9.28 1.47 5.60
CA VAL A 89 9.50 2.66 4.78
C VAL A 89 8.74 3.87 5.35
N SER A 90 9.14 5.09 5.02
CA SER A 90 8.48 6.32 5.55
C SER A 90 7.51 6.93 4.55
N ILE A 91 6.36 7.41 5.01
CA ILE A 91 5.35 8.10 4.19
C ILE A 91 5.13 9.51 4.77
N PRO A 92 5.29 10.60 3.98
CA PRO A 92 5.59 10.62 2.55
C PRO A 92 7.03 10.22 2.22
N GLY A 93 7.28 9.78 0.98
CA GLY A 93 8.63 9.46 0.48
C GLY A 93 8.78 8.15 -0.28
N ILE A 94 7.78 7.27 -0.24
CA ILE A 94 7.83 5.96 -0.91
C ILE A 94 7.58 5.99 -2.42
N TYR A 95 7.01 7.08 -2.94
CA TYR A 95 6.68 7.23 -4.35
C TYR A 95 7.53 8.33 -4.97
N SER A 96 8.18 8.00 -6.08
CA SER A 96 8.77 8.99 -6.98
C SER A 96 7.82 9.25 -8.15
N ALA A 97 7.77 10.51 -8.59
CA ALA A 97 7.05 10.90 -9.80
C ALA A 97 7.60 10.24 -11.09
N THR A 98 8.74 9.55 -11.00
CA THR A 98 9.39 8.82 -12.10
C THR A 98 9.35 7.30 -11.92
N ASP A 99 8.70 6.78 -10.88
CA ASP A 99 8.60 5.34 -10.69
C ASP A 99 7.88 4.71 -11.90
N PRO A 100 8.33 3.55 -12.41
CA PRO A 100 7.72 2.93 -13.59
C PRO A 100 6.23 2.54 -13.43
N GLY A 101 5.75 2.43 -12.19
CA GLY A 101 4.33 2.22 -11.88
C GLY A 101 3.53 3.52 -11.65
N ILE A 102 4.20 4.67 -11.58
CA ILE A 102 3.63 6.01 -11.33
C ILE A 102 3.65 6.87 -12.59
N LEU A 103 4.75 6.88 -13.34
CA LEU A 103 4.86 7.51 -14.66
C LEU A 103 4.77 6.44 -15.73
N ILE A 104 3.56 6.20 -16.22
CA ILE A 104 3.26 5.09 -17.11
C ILE A 104 2.12 5.44 -18.06
N ASN A 105 2.28 5.08 -19.33
CA ASN A 105 1.21 5.15 -20.31
C ASN A 105 0.50 3.79 -20.40
N ILE A 106 -0.75 3.73 -19.93
CA ILE A 106 -1.55 2.50 -19.92
C ILE A 106 -2.38 2.29 -21.20
N TYR A 107 -2.38 3.26 -22.12
CA TYR A 107 -3.22 3.25 -23.32
C TYR A 107 -2.47 2.77 -24.57
N TRP A 108 -1.37 3.44 -24.93
CA TRP A 108 -0.60 3.08 -26.13
C TRP A 108 0.83 3.63 -26.12
N PRO A 109 1.87 2.80 -26.39
CA PRO A 109 1.80 1.34 -26.50
C PRO A 109 1.41 0.71 -25.16
N ILE A 110 0.60 -0.36 -25.19
CA ILE A 110 0.18 -1.04 -23.97
C ILE A 110 1.40 -1.72 -23.35
N VAL A 111 1.57 -1.55 -22.04
CA VAL A 111 2.72 -2.11 -21.31
C VAL A 111 2.66 -3.62 -21.23
N SER A 112 3.82 -4.27 -21.36
CA SER A 112 3.95 -5.72 -21.22
C SER A 112 3.89 -6.20 -19.78
N THR A 113 4.22 -5.32 -18.84
CA THR A 113 4.27 -5.59 -17.41
C THR A 113 3.91 -4.31 -16.66
N TYR A 114 3.11 -4.45 -15.61
CA TYR A 114 2.86 -3.38 -14.66
C TYR A 114 3.56 -3.69 -13.34
N LEU A 115 4.34 -2.74 -12.83
CA LEU A 115 5.05 -2.85 -11.56
C LEU A 115 4.25 -2.12 -10.48
N ALA A 116 3.45 -2.86 -9.73
CA ALA A 116 2.70 -2.33 -8.59
C ALA A 116 3.61 -2.09 -7.38
N PHE A 117 3.50 -0.92 -6.75
CA PHE A 117 4.15 -0.60 -5.48
C PHE A 117 3.13 0.04 -4.52
N ILE A 118 2.57 -0.67 -3.50
CA ILE A 118 1.77 -0.03 -2.41
C ILE A 118 1.83 -0.84 -1.10
N HIS A 119 2.02 -0.17 0.05
CA HIS A 119 2.47 -0.65 1.39
C HIS A 119 1.39 -0.44 2.54
N PHE A 120 1.35 -1.29 3.60
CA PHE A 120 0.53 -1.33 4.86
C PHE A 120 1.32 -1.77 6.16
N THR A 121 0.98 -1.33 7.40
CA THR A 121 1.96 -1.09 8.54
C THR A 121 1.63 -1.52 9.96
N GLU A 122 2.62 -1.44 10.88
CA GLU A 122 2.61 -1.62 12.37
C GLU A 122 3.10 -0.40 13.18
N GLU A 123 2.59 -0.21 14.41
CA GLU A 123 3.38 0.28 15.55
C GLU A 123 3.80 -0.93 16.41
N ALA A 124 5.10 -1.07 16.67
CA ALA A 124 5.56 -1.90 17.77
C ALA A 124 5.10 -1.20 19.05
N ALA A 125 4.00 -1.69 19.64
CA ALA A 125 3.53 -1.18 20.91
C ALA A 125 4.62 -1.37 21.97
N SER A 126 5.34 -0.32 22.32
CA SER A 126 5.71 -0.03 23.70
C SER A 126 6.29 1.39 23.84
N TYR A 127 5.51 2.28 24.44
CA TYR A 127 6.08 3.03 25.55
C TYR A 127 5.27 2.70 26.80
N SER A 128 5.88 1.88 27.65
CA SER A 128 5.55 1.84 29.06
C SER A 128 5.95 3.18 29.65
N ALA A 129 4.99 4.07 29.89
CA ALA A 129 5.17 5.08 30.92
C ALA A 129 4.91 4.41 32.27
N HIS A 130 5.90 3.66 32.77
CA HIS A 130 6.02 3.46 34.20
C HIS A 130 6.50 4.77 34.82
N ASN A 131 5.72 5.25 35.80
CA ASN A 131 5.97 6.33 36.76
C ASN A 131 6.06 7.76 36.21
N LEU A 132 4.99 8.53 36.40
CA LEU A 132 4.71 9.30 37.63
C LEU A 132 3.20 9.45 37.83
#